data_AF-A0A966Z3K9-F1
#
_entry.id   AF-A0A966Z3K9-F1
#
_cell.length_a   1.000
_cell.length_b   1.000
_cell.length_c   1.000
_cell.angle_alpha   90.00
_cell.angle_beta   90.00
_cell.angle_gamma   90.00
#
_symmetry.space_group_name_H-M   'P 1'
#
loop_
_entity.id
_entity.type
_entity.pdbx_description
1 polymer ?
#
loop_
_entity_poly.entity_id
_entity_poly.type
_entity_poly.pdbx_seq_one_letter_code
_entity_poly.pdbx_strand_id
1 'polypeptide(L)'
;MNEFDNPIINQRFDPAQAITEQSQRRLFLKSSAAVVALFGSNLGFAQTAKSVWGAAKPFTFESVPLSMATDGIVVPKGYRWAVLAAWGDPINGKFPVISYDVINTPEQQAKQFGMHHDGCAFFPDQGSSSKGLWVVNHEYTDDGLLHPDGMKNWSLEKVRKSQAAHGVTIAHIQKDEKGSWQVVSGPYTRRITGYTPCAISGPAAGSKYLQTASDPKGRLALGTINNCANGVTPWGTYLTCEENINGYFVKK
;
A
#
# COMPACT_ATOMS: atom_id res chain seq x y z
N MET A 1 24.32 12.80 22.69
CA MET A 1 24.85 12.15 21.48
C MET A 1 23.65 11.58 20.75
N ASN A 2 23.13 12.31 19.77
CA ASN A 2 21.91 11.95 19.04
C ASN A 2 22.26 11.10 17.83
N GLU A 3 21.52 10.01 17.64
CA GLU A 3 21.63 9.01 16.58
C GLU A 3 21.28 9.51 15.16
N PHE A 4 21.10 10.82 14.98
CA PHE A 4 20.58 11.43 13.74
C PHE A 4 21.65 12.17 12.91
N ASP A 5 22.91 12.19 13.34
CA ASP A 5 24.00 12.88 12.63
C ASP A 5 24.79 11.97 11.66
N ASN A 6 24.34 10.74 11.42
CA ASN A 6 25.00 9.88 10.43
C ASN A 6 24.47 10.20 9.02
N PRO A 7 25.31 10.72 8.10
CA PRO A 7 24.93 10.79 6.69
C PRO A 7 24.67 9.37 6.18
N ILE A 8 23.54 9.17 5.50
CA ILE A 8 23.26 7.91 4.79
C ILE A 8 24.25 7.82 3.64
N ILE A 9 25.40 7.18 3.88
CA ILE A 9 26.35 6.82 2.84
C ILE A 9 25.84 5.50 2.25
N ASN A 10 25.23 5.60 1.06
CA ASN A 10 24.95 4.43 0.24
C ASN A 10 26.28 3.80 -0.18
N GLN A 11 26.70 2.71 0.47
CA GLN A 11 27.93 1.98 0.14
C GLN A 11 27.89 1.29 -1.24
N ARG A 12 26.77 1.38 -1.98
CA ARG A 12 26.63 0.93 -3.38
C ARG A 12 26.58 2.08 -4.39
N PHE A 13 26.77 3.33 -3.96
CA PHE A 13 26.80 4.46 -4.88
C PHE A 13 28.19 4.60 -5.51
N ASP A 14 28.34 4.10 -6.73
CA ASP A 14 29.50 4.39 -7.58
C ASP A 14 29.18 5.59 -8.50
N PRO A 15 29.78 6.77 -8.26
CA PRO A 15 29.57 7.93 -9.11
C PRO A 15 30.07 7.74 -10.56
N ALA A 16 30.90 6.72 -10.84
CA ALA A 16 31.32 6.39 -12.20
C ALA A 16 30.22 5.72 -13.04
N GLN A 17 29.18 5.16 -12.41
CA GLN A 17 28.06 4.49 -13.12
C GLN A 17 26.85 5.42 -13.37
N ALA A 18 26.80 6.59 -12.75
CA ALA A 18 25.60 7.44 -12.74
C ALA A 18 25.41 8.33 -13.99
N ILE A 19 26.42 8.50 -14.85
CA ILE A 19 26.36 9.51 -15.93
C ILE A 19 26.13 8.91 -17.34
N THR A 20 26.16 7.58 -17.51
CA THR A 20 26.10 6.96 -18.86
C THR A 20 24.78 6.25 -19.19
N GLU A 21 23.95 5.87 -18.21
CA GLU A 21 22.68 5.16 -18.49
C GLU A 21 21.52 6.07 -18.91
N GLN A 22 21.48 7.32 -18.44
CA GLN A 22 20.35 8.23 -18.70
C GLN A 22 20.28 8.70 -20.17
N SER A 23 21.42 8.88 -20.83
CA SER A 23 21.50 9.29 -22.23
C SER A 23 21.03 8.17 -23.17
N GLN A 24 21.29 6.90 -22.84
CA GLN A 24 20.89 5.76 -23.66
C GLN A 24 19.39 5.48 -23.65
N ARG A 25 18.69 5.66 -22.52
CA ARG A 25 17.22 5.45 -22.47
C ARG A 25 16.46 6.49 -23.28
N ARG A 26 16.87 7.76 -23.21
CA ARG A 26 16.24 8.85 -23.97
C ARG A 26 16.57 8.78 -25.47
N LEU A 27 17.78 8.31 -25.82
CA LEU A 27 18.16 8.06 -27.21
C LEU A 27 17.41 6.84 -27.76
N PHE A 28 17.29 5.75 -27.01
CA PHE A 28 16.53 4.54 -27.35
C PHE A 28 15.03 4.83 -27.58
N LEU A 29 14.40 5.60 -26.69
CA LEU A 29 13.00 6.03 -26.84
C LEU A 29 12.79 6.98 -28.02
N LYS A 30 13.78 7.83 -28.33
CA LYS A 30 13.72 8.73 -29.50
C LYS A 30 13.98 7.99 -30.82
N SER A 31 14.89 7.01 -30.84
CA SER A 31 15.21 6.22 -32.04
C SER A 31 14.12 5.20 -32.37
N SER A 32 13.44 4.62 -31.37
CA SER A 32 12.33 3.69 -31.61
C SER A 32 11.09 4.38 -32.19
N ALA A 33 10.82 5.64 -31.83
CA ALA A 33 9.74 6.42 -32.46
C ALA A 33 10.02 6.77 -33.93
N ALA A 34 11.29 6.97 -34.31
CA ALA A 34 11.68 7.34 -35.67
C ALA A 34 11.65 6.14 -36.66
N VAL A 35 11.93 4.92 -36.18
CA VAL A 35 11.91 3.72 -37.04
C VAL A 35 10.48 3.32 -37.44
N VAL A 36 9.48 3.54 -36.58
CA VAL A 36 8.07 3.24 -36.89
C VAL A 36 7.50 4.19 -37.94
N ALA A 37 7.99 5.43 -38.02
CA ALA A 37 7.52 6.42 -38.98
C ALA A 37 8.10 6.25 -40.40
N LEU A 38 9.26 5.57 -40.56
CA LEU A 38 9.97 5.45 -41.84
C LEU A 38 9.55 4.25 -42.70
N PHE A 39 8.74 3.32 -42.18
CA PHE A 39 8.19 2.19 -42.95
C PHE A 39 6.66 2.27 -43.15
N GLY A 40 6.04 3.38 -42.76
CA GLY A 40 4.59 3.52 -42.66
C GLY A 40 3.88 4.14 -43.86
N SER A 41 4.46 4.09 -45.06
CA SER A 41 3.77 4.57 -46.27
C SER A 41 3.65 3.45 -47.31
N ASN A 42 2.43 2.91 -47.38
CA ASN A 42 1.85 2.02 -48.39
C ASN A 42 1.77 0.52 -48.01
N LEU A 43 0.56 -0.03 -48.23
CA LEU A 43 0.07 -1.40 -47.97
C LEU A 43 -0.43 -1.56 -46.52
N GLY A 44 -1.72 -1.53 -46.20
CA GLY A 44 -2.83 -2.23 -46.84
C GLY A 44 -3.31 -3.29 -45.86
N PHE A 45 -4.45 -3.05 -45.19
CA PHE A 45 -5.07 -3.93 -44.18
C PHE A 45 -4.17 -4.35 -43.01
N ALA A 46 -4.61 -4.07 -41.78
CA ALA A 46 -4.12 -4.76 -40.60
C ALA A 46 -4.51 -6.24 -40.68
N GLN A 47 -3.74 -7.04 -41.43
CA GLN A 47 -3.61 -8.46 -41.14
C GLN A 47 -2.97 -8.53 -39.76
N THR A 48 -3.76 -8.94 -38.79
CA THR A 48 -3.30 -9.37 -37.48
C THR A 48 -2.25 -10.46 -37.71
N ALA A 49 -0.97 -10.08 -37.68
CA ALA A 49 0.11 -11.05 -37.59
C ALA A 49 -0.21 -11.93 -36.39
N LYS A 50 -0.48 -13.22 -36.65
CA LYS A 50 -0.68 -14.20 -35.59
C LYS A 50 0.50 -14.07 -34.64
N SER A 51 0.18 -13.83 -33.37
CA SER A 51 1.14 -13.78 -32.27
C SER A 51 2.25 -14.81 -32.45
N VAL A 52 3.51 -14.34 -32.43
CA VAL A 52 4.72 -15.17 -32.45
C VAL A 52 4.85 -16.00 -31.15
N TRP A 53 4.06 -15.65 -30.13
CA TRP A 53 3.80 -16.51 -28.98
C TRP A 53 2.66 -17.46 -29.37
N GLY A 54 2.98 -18.75 -29.53
CA GLY A 54 2.01 -19.80 -29.82
C GLY A 54 0.79 -19.74 -28.89
N ALA A 55 -0.30 -20.37 -29.33
CA ALA A 55 -1.67 -20.34 -28.78
C ALA A 55 -1.85 -20.84 -27.32
N ALA A 56 -0.95 -20.50 -26.40
CA ALA A 56 -1.19 -20.62 -24.98
C ALA A 56 -2.32 -19.67 -24.63
N LYS A 57 -3.46 -20.22 -24.20
CA LYS A 57 -4.51 -19.42 -23.58
C LYS A 57 -3.89 -18.83 -22.29
N PRO A 58 -3.74 -17.50 -22.16
CA PRO A 58 -3.18 -16.89 -20.94
C PRO A 58 -4.04 -17.18 -19.70
N PHE A 59 -5.29 -17.61 -19.90
CA PHE A 59 -6.23 -18.00 -18.85
C PHE A 59 -6.72 -19.43 -19.07
N THR A 60 -6.63 -20.25 -18.03
CA THR A 60 -6.99 -21.68 -18.05
C THR A 60 -8.24 -22.01 -17.22
N PHE A 61 -8.87 -21.01 -16.61
CA PHE A 61 -10.08 -21.18 -15.80
C PHE A 61 -11.34 -20.77 -16.57
N GLU A 62 -12.48 -21.35 -16.21
CA GLU A 62 -13.78 -20.93 -16.72
C GLU A 62 -14.23 -19.65 -16.02
N SER A 63 -14.74 -18.68 -16.80
CA SER A 63 -15.30 -17.44 -16.23
C SER A 63 -16.47 -17.75 -15.31
N VAL A 64 -16.53 -17.05 -14.17
CA VAL A 64 -17.68 -17.11 -13.27
C VAL A 64 -18.80 -16.19 -13.77
N PRO A 65 -20.09 -16.53 -13.55
CA PRO A 65 -21.21 -15.66 -13.89
C PRO A 65 -21.27 -14.45 -12.95
N LEU A 66 -21.88 -13.37 -13.43
CA LEU A 66 -22.24 -12.23 -12.58
C LEU A 66 -23.17 -12.73 -11.46
N SER A 67 -22.91 -12.33 -10.21
CA SER A 67 -23.80 -12.55 -9.08
C SER A 67 -24.31 -11.21 -8.56
N MET A 68 -25.62 -11.11 -8.34
CA MET A 68 -26.29 -9.96 -7.72
C MET A 68 -27.09 -10.35 -6.46
N ALA A 69 -27.05 -11.62 -6.06
CA ALA A 69 -28.02 -12.20 -5.11
C ALA A 69 -27.40 -12.79 -3.84
N THR A 70 -26.07 -12.83 -3.74
CA THR A 70 -25.37 -13.49 -2.62
C THR A 70 -24.28 -12.60 -2.05
N ASP A 71 -24.29 -12.38 -0.73
CA ASP A 71 -23.18 -11.81 0.01
C ASP A 71 -22.10 -12.87 0.23
N GLY A 72 -21.32 -13.16 -0.82
CA GLY A 72 -20.32 -14.21 -0.81
C GLY A 72 -19.36 -14.15 -1.99
N ILE A 73 -18.22 -14.85 -1.86
CA ILE A 73 -17.16 -14.88 -2.87
C ILE A 73 -17.31 -16.13 -3.74
N VAL A 74 -17.54 -15.93 -5.04
CA VAL A 74 -17.59 -16.99 -6.06
C VAL A 74 -16.28 -16.99 -6.84
N VAL A 75 -15.61 -18.15 -6.90
CA VAL A 75 -14.36 -18.35 -7.63
C VAL A 75 -14.50 -19.47 -8.66
N PRO A 76 -13.65 -19.53 -9.71
CA PRO A 76 -13.68 -20.62 -10.68
C PRO A 76 -13.50 -22.00 -10.05
N LYS A 77 -13.97 -23.05 -10.74
CA LYS A 77 -13.79 -24.44 -10.29
C LYS A 77 -12.31 -24.76 -10.05
N GLY A 78 -12.01 -25.37 -8.90
CA GLY A 78 -10.65 -25.71 -8.49
C GLY A 78 -9.90 -24.61 -7.73
N TYR A 79 -10.50 -23.42 -7.59
CA TYR A 79 -9.99 -22.34 -6.74
C TYR A 79 -10.67 -22.35 -5.37
N ARG A 80 -9.99 -21.74 -4.39
CA ARG A 80 -10.52 -21.48 -3.04
C ARG A 80 -10.14 -20.07 -2.61
N TRP A 81 -10.91 -19.52 -1.67
CA TRP A 81 -10.58 -18.27 -1.00
C TRP A 81 -10.58 -18.50 0.52
N ALA A 82 -9.89 -17.64 1.26
CA ALA A 82 -9.89 -17.59 2.71
C ALA A 82 -9.62 -16.16 3.15
N VAL A 83 -10.14 -15.78 4.32
CA VAL A 83 -9.79 -14.50 4.96
C VAL A 83 -8.38 -14.63 5.56
N LEU A 84 -7.48 -13.73 5.19
CA LEU A 84 -6.13 -13.66 5.76
C LEU A 84 -6.09 -12.75 7.00
N ALA A 85 -6.69 -11.57 6.88
CA ALA A 85 -6.96 -10.66 7.98
C ALA A 85 -8.17 -9.78 7.63
N ALA A 86 -8.97 -9.44 8.63
CA ALA A 86 -10.03 -8.46 8.58
C ALA A 86 -9.63 -7.19 9.36
N TRP A 87 -10.37 -6.10 9.17
CA TRP A 87 -10.28 -4.96 10.08
C TRP A 87 -10.43 -5.42 11.53
N GLY A 88 -9.57 -4.92 12.40
CA GLY A 88 -9.63 -5.24 13.82
C GLY A 88 -8.86 -6.50 14.22
N ASP A 89 -8.40 -7.31 13.26
CA ASP A 89 -7.51 -8.43 13.54
C ASP A 89 -6.16 -7.93 14.07
N PRO A 90 -5.49 -8.69 14.95
CA PRO A 90 -4.18 -8.32 15.45
C PRO A 90 -3.10 -8.40 14.36
N ILE A 91 -2.30 -7.34 14.20
CA ILE A 91 -1.23 -7.30 13.19
C ILE A 91 -0.11 -8.33 13.41
N ASN A 92 -0.05 -8.94 14.60
CA ASN A 92 0.95 -9.94 14.99
C ASN A 92 0.35 -11.33 15.25
N GLY A 93 -0.95 -11.53 14.99
CA GLY A 93 -1.66 -12.78 15.26
C GLY A 93 -1.86 -13.14 16.74
N LYS A 94 -1.53 -12.23 17.69
CA LYS A 94 -1.55 -12.51 19.14
C LYS A 94 -2.41 -11.56 19.97
N PHE A 95 -2.58 -10.31 19.55
CA PHE A 95 -3.45 -9.35 20.26
C PHE A 95 -4.92 -9.77 20.16
N PRO A 96 -5.80 -9.35 21.10
CA PRO A 96 -7.22 -9.62 20.97
C PRO A 96 -7.76 -8.97 19.69
N VAL A 97 -8.61 -9.73 18.99
CA VAL A 97 -9.43 -9.25 17.88
C VAL A 97 -10.29 -8.08 18.36
N ILE A 98 -10.74 -7.23 17.45
CA ILE A 98 -11.71 -6.19 17.75
C ILE A 98 -12.91 -6.77 18.51
N SER A 99 -13.36 -6.05 19.53
CA SER A 99 -14.62 -6.37 20.19
C SER A 99 -15.76 -6.17 19.21
N TYR A 100 -16.72 -7.09 19.18
CA TYR A 100 -17.95 -6.90 18.39
C TYR A 100 -18.72 -5.63 18.79
N ASP A 101 -18.57 -5.20 20.06
CA ASP A 101 -19.14 -3.94 20.56
C ASP A 101 -18.29 -2.71 20.18
N VAL A 102 -17.21 -2.90 19.44
CA VAL A 102 -16.27 -1.87 18.96
C VAL A 102 -15.77 -0.91 20.05
N ILE A 103 -15.61 -1.42 21.27
CA ILE A 103 -15.15 -0.65 22.44
C ILE A 103 -13.63 -0.44 22.51
N ASN A 104 -12.88 -0.92 21.52
CA ASN A 104 -11.42 -0.81 21.55
C ASN A 104 -10.94 0.64 21.56
N THR A 105 -9.90 0.90 22.36
CA THR A 105 -9.29 2.23 22.46
C THR A 105 -8.47 2.57 21.22
N PRO A 106 -8.11 3.85 20.99
CA PRO A 106 -7.21 4.24 19.90
C PRO A 106 -5.88 3.47 19.89
N GLU A 107 -5.31 3.20 21.07
CA GLU A 107 -4.03 2.49 21.23
C GLU A 107 -4.15 1.00 20.89
N GLN A 108 -5.33 0.42 21.09
CA GLN A 108 -5.63 -0.96 20.67
C GLN A 108 -5.85 -1.02 19.15
N GLN A 109 -6.61 -0.08 18.58
CA GLN A 109 -6.80 0.03 17.14
C GLN A 109 -5.46 0.22 16.40
N ALA A 110 -4.50 0.93 17.01
CA ALA A 110 -3.13 1.08 16.49
C ALA A 110 -2.27 -0.19 16.52
N LYS A 111 -2.80 -1.30 17.04
CA LYS A 111 -2.20 -2.65 17.05
C LYS A 111 -3.02 -3.67 16.26
N GLN A 112 -4.06 -3.20 15.58
CA GLN A 112 -4.96 -4.02 14.76
C GLN A 112 -4.81 -3.63 13.29
N PHE A 113 -5.29 -4.44 12.35
CA PHE A 113 -5.47 -4.01 10.97
C PHE A 113 -6.47 -2.83 10.94
N GLY A 114 -6.22 -1.86 10.08
CA GLY A 114 -7.11 -0.71 9.87
C GLY A 114 -8.37 -1.07 9.09
N MET A 115 -9.19 -0.05 8.82
CA MET A 115 -10.43 -0.19 8.05
C MET A 115 -10.17 0.00 6.56
N HIS A 116 -11.02 -0.62 5.73
CA HIS A 116 -11.01 -0.44 4.27
C HIS A 116 -9.64 -0.67 3.66
N HIS A 117 -9.24 -1.95 3.65
CA HIS A 117 -7.98 -2.38 3.06
C HIS A 117 -7.97 -2.02 1.58
N ASP A 118 -6.88 -1.42 1.12
CA ASP A 118 -6.71 -1.03 -0.27
C ASP A 118 -5.37 -1.54 -0.81
N GLY A 119 -4.56 -0.70 -1.45
CA GLY A 119 -3.29 -1.07 -2.07
C GLY A 119 -2.45 -1.94 -1.15
N CYS A 120 -1.87 -3.00 -1.70
CA CYS A 120 -1.05 -3.92 -0.93
C CYS A 120 0.08 -4.55 -1.75
N ALA A 121 1.10 -5.05 -1.05
CA ALA A 121 2.22 -5.76 -1.64
C ALA A 121 2.79 -6.82 -0.70
N PHE A 122 3.38 -7.86 -1.28
CA PHE A 122 4.12 -8.89 -0.58
C PHE A 122 5.63 -8.72 -0.78
N PHE A 123 6.38 -8.72 0.32
CA PHE A 123 7.85 -8.67 0.34
C PHE A 123 8.37 -9.98 0.91
N PRO A 124 9.03 -10.83 0.11
CA PRO A 124 9.44 -12.16 0.54
C PRO A 124 10.58 -12.13 1.56
N ASP A 125 10.49 -12.94 2.61
CA ASP A 125 11.61 -13.17 3.53
C ASP A 125 12.70 -13.95 2.81
N GLN A 126 13.85 -13.33 2.54
CA GLN A 126 15.00 -13.98 1.89
C GLN A 126 14.63 -14.73 0.59
N GLY A 127 13.69 -14.19 -0.20
CA GLY A 127 13.22 -14.81 -1.44
C GLY A 127 12.19 -15.94 -1.26
N SER A 128 11.70 -16.17 -0.04
CA SER A 128 10.66 -17.17 0.24
C SER A 128 9.34 -16.86 -0.48
N SER A 129 8.74 -17.89 -1.06
CA SER A 129 7.38 -17.84 -1.63
C SER A 129 6.28 -18.21 -0.62
N SER A 130 6.64 -18.53 0.63
CA SER A 130 5.73 -18.99 1.68
C SER A 130 5.80 -18.15 2.95
N LYS A 131 6.66 -17.13 2.99
CA LYS A 131 6.84 -16.28 4.17
C LYS A 131 7.36 -14.90 3.77
N GLY A 132 6.83 -13.85 4.38
CA GLY A 132 7.28 -12.50 4.13
C GLY A 132 6.43 -11.44 4.82
N LEU A 133 6.66 -10.19 4.47
CA LEU A 133 5.83 -9.07 4.89
C LEU A 133 4.68 -8.87 3.91
N TRP A 134 3.47 -8.76 4.43
CA TRP A 134 2.34 -8.17 3.75
C TRP A 134 2.19 -6.73 4.22
N VAL A 135 2.31 -5.80 3.28
CA VAL A 135 2.13 -4.38 3.52
C VAL A 135 0.82 -3.95 2.85
N VAL A 136 -0.10 -3.37 3.61
CA VAL A 136 -1.47 -3.05 3.16
C VAL A 136 -1.90 -1.68 3.66
N ASN A 137 -2.49 -0.89 2.77
CA ASN A 137 -3.09 0.39 3.07
C ASN A 137 -4.47 0.26 3.73
N HIS A 138 -4.87 1.30 4.46
CA HIS A 138 -6.19 1.46 5.08
C HIS A 138 -6.71 2.86 4.74
N GLU A 139 -7.63 2.91 3.78
CA GLU A 139 -7.98 4.14 3.08
C GLU A 139 -8.87 5.04 3.94
N TYR A 140 -10.04 4.56 4.34
CA TYR A 140 -11.02 5.34 5.09
C TYR A 140 -11.60 4.60 6.28
N THR A 141 -12.51 5.24 7.00
CA THR A 141 -13.25 4.67 8.13
C THR A 141 -14.74 4.80 7.90
N ASP A 142 -15.48 3.73 8.16
CA ASP A 142 -16.92 3.85 8.42
C ASP A 142 -17.11 4.14 9.91
N ASP A 143 -17.03 5.42 10.29
CA ASP A 143 -17.12 5.82 11.70
C ASP A 143 -18.44 5.42 12.38
N GLY A 144 -19.50 5.20 11.60
CA GLY A 144 -20.76 4.63 12.09
C GLY A 144 -20.61 3.21 12.64
N LEU A 145 -19.63 2.44 12.14
CA LEU A 145 -19.30 1.09 12.59
C LEU A 145 -18.10 1.06 13.53
N LEU A 146 -17.23 2.08 13.51
CA LEU A 146 -16.01 2.13 14.32
C LEU A 146 -16.26 2.47 15.79
N HIS A 147 -17.39 3.09 16.13
CA HIS A 147 -17.70 3.60 17.47
C HIS A 147 -18.99 2.99 18.03
N PRO A 148 -19.08 2.68 19.34
CA PRO A 148 -20.26 2.03 19.93
C PRO A 148 -21.57 2.81 19.75
N ASP A 149 -21.52 4.15 19.81
CA ASP A 149 -22.65 5.06 19.56
C ASP A 149 -22.60 5.70 18.17
N GLY A 150 -21.82 5.12 17.26
CA GLY A 150 -21.65 5.55 15.88
C GLY A 150 -21.19 7.02 15.76
N MET A 151 -21.84 7.75 14.85
CA MET A 151 -21.49 9.13 14.48
C MET A 151 -21.87 10.20 15.53
N LYS A 152 -22.52 9.82 16.64
CA LYS A 152 -22.93 10.76 17.69
C LYS A 152 -21.74 11.16 18.57
N ASN A 153 -21.87 12.23 19.36
CA ASN A 153 -20.95 12.57 20.45
C ASN A 153 -19.45 12.50 20.09
N TRP A 154 -19.01 13.27 19.10
CA TRP A 154 -17.59 13.30 18.72
C TRP A 154 -16.70 13.79 19.85
N SER A 155 -15.64 13.03 20.13
CA SER A 155 -14.62 13.31 21.14
C SER A 155 -13.22 13.21 20.53
N LEU A 156 -12.22 13.75 21.22
CA LEU A 156 -10.82 13.58 20.81
C LEU A 156 -10.43 12.10 20.70
N GLU A 157 -10.95 11.26 21.60
CA GLU A 157 -10.68 9.82 21.59
C GLU A 157 -11.26 9.14 20.34
N LYS A 158 -12.51 9.48 19.96
CA LYS A 158 -13.10 8.97 18.70
C LYS A 158 -12.28 9.37 17.48
N VAL A 159 -11.86 10.63 17.40
CA VAL A 159 -11.00 11.11 16.31
C VAL A 159 -9.68 10.35 16.29
N ARG A 160 -9.06 10.11 17.47
CA ARG A 160 -7.81 9.34 17.56
C ARG A 160 -7.98 7.89 17.15
N LYS A 161 -9.12 7.26 17.47
CA LYS A 161 -9.43 5.90 17.02
C LYS A 161 -9.62 5.84 15.51
N SER A 162 -10.34 6.79 14.93
CA SER A 162 -10.47 6.95 13.47
C SER A 162 -9.10 7.11 12.81
N GLN A 163 -8.26 8.03 13.28
CA GLN A 163 -6.87 8.18 12.81
C GLN A 163 -6.03 6.91 12.97
N ALA A 164 -6.26 6.12 14.02
CA ALA A 164 -5.59 4.83 14.24
C ALA A 164 -6.08 3.73 13.31
N ALA A 165 -7.25 3.85 12.71
CA ALA A 165 -7.80 2.91 11.73
C ALA A 165 -7.34 3.21 10.30
N HIS A 166 -6.78 4.39 10.04
CA HIS A 166 -6.13 4.75 8.77
C HIS A 166 -4.67 4.26 8.66
N GLY A 167 -4.09 4.43 7.46
CA GLY A 167 -2.65 4.38 7.25
C GLY A 167 -2.20 3.09 6.59
N VAL A 168 -1.20 2.42 7.18
CA VAL A 168 -0.59 1.21 6.63
C VAL A 168 -0.38 0.17 7.74
N THR A 169 -0.70 -1.09 7.44
CA THR A 169 -0.23 -2.25 8.22
C THR A 169 0.94 -2.90 7.51
N ILE A 170 1.99 -3.19 8.27
CA ILE A 170 3.07 -4.10 7.91
C ILE A 170 2.92 -5.32 8.82
N ALA A 171 2.57 -6.47 8.26
CA ALA A 171 2.38 -7.71 9.02
C ALA A 171 3.25 -8.82 8.43
N HIS A 172 3.80 -9.69 9.29
CA HIS A 172 4.37 -10.94 8.78
C HIS A 172 3.26 -11.92 8.47
N ILE A 173 3.35 -12.57 7.33
CA ILE A 173 2.45 -13.65 6.94
C ILE A 173 3.26 -14.88 6.56
N GLN A 174 2.71 -16.05 6.86
CA GLN A 174 3.32 -17.33 6.53
C GLN A 174 2.26 -18.30 6.01
N LYS A 175 2.64 -19.10 5.02
CA LYS A 175 1.85 -20.19 4.48
C LYS A 175 2.15 -21.47 5.27
N ASP A 176 1.11 -22.15 5.72
CA ASP A 176 1.22 -23.45 6.37
C ASP A 176 1.43 -24.58 5.34
N GLU A 177 1.63 -25.81 5.83
CA GLU A 177 1.82 -27.01 5.01
C GLU A 177 0.59 -27.36 4.15
N LYS A 178 -0.61 -26.94 4.57
CA LYS A 178 -1.88 -27.11 3.84
C LYS A 178 -2.12 -25.99 2.82
N GLY A 179 -1.17 -25.07 2.72
CA GLY A 179 -1.19 -23.95 1.81
C GLY A 179 -2.11 -22.78 2.21
N SER A 180 -2.50 -22.68 3.47
CA SER A 180 -3.27 -21.57 4.03
C SER A 180 -2.33 -20.50 4.57
N TRP A 181 -2.63 -19.23 4.30
CA TRP A 181 -1.87 -18.11 4.82
C TRP A 181 -2.42 -17.66 6.18
N GLN A 182 -1.53 -17.23 7.06
CA GLN A 182 -1.87 -16.71 8.37
C GLN A 182 -0.95 -15.54 8.75
N VAL A 183 -1.50 -14.58 9.50
CA VAL A 183 -0.70 -13.53 10.15
C VAL A 183 0.08 -14.15 11.29
N VAL A 184 1.38 -13.90 11.33
CA VAL A 184 2.30 -14.40 12.36
C VAL A 184 3.01 -13.26 13.05
N SER A 185 3.50 -13.53 14.27
CA SER A 185 4.35 -12.58 14.98
C SER A 185 5.70 -12.48 14.28
N GLY A 186 6.17 -11.26 14.04
CA GLY A 186 7.51 -11.00 13.53
C GLY A 186 8.04 -9.62 13.93
N PRO A 187 9.36 -9.40 13.86
CA PRO A 187 10.00 -8.21 14.42
C PRO A 187 9.68 -6.91 13.65
N TYR A 188 9.30 -7.02 12.39
CA TYR A 188 8.97 -5.88 11.52
C TYR A 188 7.48 -5.54 11.48
N THR A 189 6.66 -6.23 12.28
CA THR A 189 5.23 -5.94 12.36
C THR A 189 5.02 -4.52 12.90
N ARG A 190 4.28 -3.68 12.18
CA ARG A 190 4.13 -2.25 12.49
C ARG A 190 2.82 -1.68 11.93
N ARG A 191 2.25 -0.71 12.65
CA ARG A 191 1.26 0.23 12.10
C ARG A 191 1.90 1.58 11.83
N ILE A 192 1.52 2.16 10.70
CA ILE A 192 1.66 3.59 10.40
C ILE A 192 0.23 4.12 10.38
N THR A 193 -0.04 5.16 11.16
CA THR A 193 -1.40 5.70 11.42
C THR A 193 -1.47 7.18 11.03
N GLY A 194 -2.65 7.78 11.12
CA GLY A 194 -2.89 9.22 10.94
C GLY A 194 -2.24 10.14 11.98
N TYR A 195 -1.35 9.62 12.82
CA TYR A 195 -0.53 10.41 13.76
C TYR A 195 0.90 9.87 13.92
N THR A 196 1.32 8.91 13.10
CA THR A 196 2.71 8.44 13.11
C THR A 196 3.63 9.54 12.56
N PRO A 197 4.67 9.98 13.29
CA PRO A 197 5.56 11.01 12.77
C PRO A 197 6.23 10.59 11.45
N CYS A 198 6.11 11.43 10.43
CA CYS A 198 6.59 11.21 9.07
C CYS A 198 7.51 12.36 8.65
N ALA A 199 8.74 12.04 8.25
CA ALA A 199 9.66 13.05 7.73
C ALA A 199 9.21 13.53 6.34
N ILE A 200 9.31 14.83 6.09
CA ILE A 200 9.09 15.41 4.77
C ILE A 200 10.44 15.62 4.09
N SER A 201 10.58 15.08 2.88
CA SER A 201 11.79 15.18 2.07
C SER A 201 11.48 15.80 0.69
N GLY A 202 12.51 15.94 -0.14
CA GLY A 202 12.40 16.52 -1.48
C GLY A 202 12.42 18.05 -1.50
N PRO A 203 12.27 18.67 -2.69
CA PRO A 203 12.47 20.11 -2.88
C PRO A 203 11.53 21.01 -2.07
N ALA A 204 10.34 20.53 -1.71
CA ALA A 204 9.37 21.30 -0.94
C ALA A 204 9.66 21.30 0.57
N ALA A 205 10.50 20.40 1.07
CA ALA A 205 10.78 20.25 2.50
C ALA A 205 11.36 21.53 3.11
N GLY A 206 10.73 22.03 4.17
CA GLY A 206 11.07 23.28 4.84
C GLY A 206 10.58 24.56 4.17
N SER A 207 9.86 24.45 3.06
CA SER A 207 9.20 25.61 2.45
C SER A 207 8.14 26.21 3.40
N LYS A 208 7.91 27.51 3.29
CA LYS A 208 6.90 28.23 4.09
C LYS A 208 5.48 27.65 3.98
N TYR A 209 5.17 26.92 2.89
CA TYR A 209 3.86 26.30 2.67
C TYR A 209 3.65 25.01 3.46
N LEU A 210 4.72 24.41 3.98
CA LEU A 210 4.65 23.22 4.83
C LEU A 210 4.83 23.54 6.33
N GLN A 211 5.07 24.81 6.67
CA GLN A 211 5.24 25.24 8.05
C GLN A 211 3.87 25.38 8.72
N THR A 212 3.75 24.83 9.92
CA THR A 212 2.56 24.92 10.76
C THR A 212 2.95 25.35 12.18
N ALA A 213 1.98 25.68 13.03
CA ALA A 213 2.26 26.01 14.42
C ALA A 213 2.95 24.84 15.17
N SER A 214 2.60 23.60 14.84
CA SER A 214 3.19 22.38 15.43
C SER A 214 4.49 21.95 14.78
N ASP A 215 4.77 22.37 13.55
CA ASP A 215 6.06 22.19 12.89
C ASP A 215 6.49 23.48 12.16
N PRO A 216 7.12 24.42 12.86
CA PRO A 216 7.62 25.65 12.26
C PRO A 216 8.75 25.43 11.25
N LYS A 217 9.36 24.23 11.20
CA LYS A 217 10.43 23.89 10.26
C LYS A 217 9.92 23.29 8.96
N GLY A 218 8.65 22.88 8.87
CA GLY A 218 8.03 22.31 7.66
C GLY A 218 8.72 21.03 7.15
N ARG A 219 9.18 20.19 8.07
CA ARG A 219 9.94 18.96 7.81
C ARG A 219 9.35 17.71 8.47
N LEU A 220 8.28 17.85 9.25
CA LEU A 220 7.63 16.77 9.96
C LEU A 220 6.11 16.86 9.78
N ALA A 221 5.50 15.82 9.23
CA ALA A 221 4.07 15.61 9.21
C ALA A 221 3.67 14.60 10.31
N LEU A 222 2.45 14.73 10.83
CA LEU A 222 1.86 13.74 11.73
C LEU A 222 0.92 12.85 10.93
N GLY A 223 1.41 11.67 10.58
CA GLY A 223 0.66 10.58 10.00
C GLY A 223 0.64 10.56 8.49
N THR A 224 -0.16 9.61 8.00
CA THR A 224 -0.64 9.53 6.63
C THR A 224 -2.07 8.99 6.67
N ILE A 225 -2.94 9.51 5.82
CA ILE A 225 -4.38 9.20 5.79
C ILE A 225 -4.88 9.09 4.34
N ASN A 226 -6.05 8.47 4.16
CA ASN A 226 -6.64 8.27 2.84
C ASN A 226 -5.68 7.59 1.86
N ASN A 227 -5.00 6.55 2.39
CA ASN A 227 -4.05 5.73 1.70
C ASN A 227 -4.78 4.79 0.74
N CYS A 228 -4.83 5.14 -0.53
CA CYS A 228 -5.57 4.42 -1.57
C CYS A 228 -4.72 3.25 -2.11
N ALA A 229 -4.12 3.41 -3.29
CA ALA A 229 -3.31 2.39 -3.94
C ALA A 229 -1.83 2.38 -3.48
N ASN A 230 -1.02 1.57 -4.16
CA ASN A 230 0.37 1.38 -3.80
C ASN A 230 1.33 1.23 -4.98
N GLY A 231 2.63 1.31 -4.66
CA GLY A 231 3.72 0.94 -5.56
C GLY A 231 4.83 0.19 -4.81
N VAL A 232 5.56 -0.66 -5.52
CA VAL A 232 6.76 -1.34 -5.01
C VAL A 232 7.95 -0.88 -5.81
N THR A 233 8.96 -0.36 -5.12
CA THR A 233 10.19 0.07 -5.80
C THR A 233 11.13 -1.11 -6.04
N PRO A 234 11.97 -1.06 -7.08
CA PRO A 234 12.96 -2.11 -7.35
C PRO A 234 14.00 -2.29 -6.23
N TRP A 235 14.15 -1.32 -5.32
CA TRP A 235 15.06 -1.38 -4.17
C TRP A 235 14.34 -1.77 -2.87
N GLY A 236 13.14 -2.33 -2.96
CA GLY A 236 12.48 -2.99 -1.82
C GLY A 236 11.78 -2.03 -0.85
N THR A 237 11.27 -0.91 -1.33
CA THR A 237 10.43 0.00 -0.53
C THR A 237 8.98 0.01 -1.01
N TYR A 238 8.07 0.21 -0.08
CA TYR A 238 6.65 0.37 -0.35
C TYR A 238 6.30 1.85 -0.49
N LEU A 239 5.50 2.19 -1.50
CA LEU A 239 4.91 3.51 -1.72
C LEU A 239 3.43 3.41 -1.39
N THR A 240 2.97 4.26 -0.48
CA THR A 240 1.54 4.49 -0.20
C THR A 240 1.16 5.87 -0.73
N CYS A 241 -0.07 6.02 -1.21
CA CYS A 241 -0.54 7.23 -1.88
C CYS A 241 -1.75 7.81 -1.15
N GLU A 242 -1.62 9.07 -0.72
CA GLU A 242 -2.72 9.85 -0.16
C GLU A 242 -3.60 10.40 -1.30
N GLU A 243 -4.90 10.07 -1.33
CA GLU A 243 -5.81 10.45 -2.41
C GLU A 243 -6.73 11.63 -2.02
N ASN A 244 -7.84 11.37 -1.34
CA ASN A 244 -8.91 12.34 -1.04
C ASN A 244 -8.70 13.06 0.30
N ILE A 245 -7.45 13.44 0.61
CA ILE A 245 -7.08 14.02 1.91
C ILE A 245 -7.82 15.32 2.23
N ASN A 246 -8.22 16.08 1.22
CA ASN A 246 -8.94 17.34 1.37
C ASN A 246 -10.29 17.17 2.10
N GLY A 247 -10.90 15.98 2.08
CA GLY A 247 -12.14 15.69 2.79
C GLY A 247 -12.01 15.72 4.32
N TYR A 248 -10.78 15.64 4.86
CA TYR A 248 -10.51 15.60 6.30
C TYR A 248 -10.25 16.98 6.91
N PHE A 249 -10.20 18.03 6.09
CA PHE A 249 -9.90 19.39 6.55
C PHE A 249 -11.11 20.29 6.32
N VAL A 250 -11.45 21.06 7.35
CA VAL A 250 -12.52 22.07 7.28
C VAL A 250 -11.97 23.41 7.76
N LYS A 251 -12.55 24.49 7.24
CA LYS A 251 -12.33 25.82 7.81
C LYS A 251 -13.23 25.94 9.05
N LYS A 252 -12.62 26.19 10.20
CA LYS A 252 -13.34 26.60 11.40
C LYS A 252 -13.64 28.10 11.37
#